data_AF-A0A0M2K1V2-F1
#
_entry.id   AF-A0A0M2K1V2-F1
#
_cell.length_a   1.000
_cell.length_b   1.000
_cell.length_c   1.000
_cell.angle_alpha   90.00
_cell.angle_beta   90.00
_cell.angle_gamma   90.00
#
_symmetry.space_group_name_H-M   'P 1'
#
loop_
_entity.id
_entity.type
_entity.pdbx_description
1 polymer ?
#
loop_
_entity_poly.entity_id
_entity_poly.type
_entity_poly.pdbx_seq_one_letter_code
_entity_poly.pdbx_strand_id
1 'polypeptide(L)'
;MSYQHDGQAAEEAARHALAAEQLDTLQDRLAAKRRALGEGGVRGHRIDIGTNWGDALPPALRDTTSVSRGDVFDLAATGDWPAVFAASFIWGTGRIGYGPHRYREIVEGTHGRLGEMLTAAAEAAQHDVIAGYAQFYGGHDPKQRASANADGWSRIDNFGPAFFTKFLYFTTPGALILDNVLARRVRDLAGIPHLVVGRGRSVAWSPYRYAVYLKWMHQTAHALDAAPDELELTLFTLRN
;
A
#
# COMPACT_ATOMS: atom_id res chain seq x y z
N MET A 1 7.75 -14.36 13.96
CA MET A 1 8.40 -15.39 13.12
C MET A 1 8.62 -14.78 11.75
N SER A 2 9.80 -14.97 11.14
CA SER A 2 10.07 -14.47 9.79
C SER A 2 9.23 -15.23 8.75
N TYR A 3 8.74 -14.55 7.71
CA TYR A 3 8.00 -15.15 6.61
C TYR A 3 8.78 -16.31 5.96
N GLN A 4 8.15 -17.49 5.85
CA GLN A 4 8.82 -18.71 5.39
C GLN A 4 9.44 -18.62 3.97
N HIS A 5 8.92 -17.72 3.12
CA HIS A 5 9.41 -17.52 1.75
C HIS A 5 10.23 -16.22 1.59
N ASP A 6 10.68 -15.61 2.68
CA ASP A 6 11.41 -14.33 2.63
C ASP A 6 12.69 -14.43 1.78
N GLY A 7 13.47 -15.51 1.97
CA GLY A 7 14.69 -15.76 1.18
C GLY A 7 14.39 -15.96 -0.31
N GLN A 8 13.37 -16.75 -0.64
CA GLN A 8 12.94 -16.97 -2.01
C GLN A 8 12.46 -15.68 -2.69
N ALA A 9 11.72 -14.84 -1.95
CA ALA A 9 11.27 -13.55 -2.44
C ALA A 9 12.44 -12.59 -2.69
N ALA A 10 13.47 -12.61 -1.85
CA ALA A 10 14.70 -11.83 -2.03
C ALA A 10 15.51 -12.30 -3.25
N GLU A 11 15.68 -13.62 -3.43
CA GLU A 11 16.34 -14.20 -4.61
C GLU A 11 15.60 -13.87 -5.91
N GLU A 12 14.27 -13.89 -5.90
CA GLU A 12 13.49 -13.45 -7.06
C GLU A 12 13.65 -11.96 -7.31
N ALA A 13 13.53 -11.10 -6.30
CA ALA A 13 13.75 -9.66 -6.44
C ALA A 13 15.15 -9.34 -7.01
N ALA A 14 16.20 -10.00 -6.52
CA ALA A 14 17.57 -9.79 -6.96
C ALA A 14 17.79 -10.11 -8.45
N ARG A 15 17.07 -11.12 -9.00
CA ARG A 15 17.10 -11.42 -10.44
C ARG A 15 16.50 -10.32 -11.31
N HIS A 16 15.76 -9.38 -10.71
CA HIS A 16 15.15 -8.22 -11.35
C HIS A 16 15.85 -6.90 -10.97
N ALA A 17 17.10 -6.96 -10.53
CA ALA A 17 17.92 -5.76 -10.34
C ALA A 17 18.03 -4.95 -11.65
N LEU A 18 17.98 -3.62 -11.53
CA LEU A 18 18.06 -2.72 -12.67
C LEU A 18 19.51 -2.60 -13.16
N ALA A 19 19.66 -2.45 -14.48
CA ALA A 19 20.95 -2.10 -15.08
C ALA A 19 21.38 -0.68 -14.68
N ALA A 20 22.69 -0.39 -14.73
CA ALA A 20 23.24 0.91 -14.35
C ALA A 20 22.56 2.09 -15.07
N GLU A 21 22.34 1.97 -16.38
CA GLU A 21 21.69 3.02 -17.19
C GLU A 21 20.23 3.29 -16.78
N GLN A 22 19.52 2.26 -16.32
CA GLN A 22 18.17 2.41 -15.76
C GLN A 22 18.20 3.07 -14.38
N LEU A 23 19.22 2.75 -13.56
CA LEU A 23 19.43 3.37 -12.26
C LEU A 23 19.76 4.85 -12.42
N ASP A 24 20.66 5.22 -13.34
CA ASP A 24 21.01 6.63 -13.63
C ASP A 24 19.77 7.44 -14.04
N THR A 25 18.98 6.88 -14.97
CA THR A 25 17.71 7.51 -15.38
C THR A 25 16.78 7.71 -14.20
N LEU A 26 16.68 6.73 -13.30
CA LEU A 26 15.80 6.80 -12.13
C LEU A 26 16.34 7.76 -11.07
N GLN A 27 17.66 7.88 -10.92
CA GLN A 27 18.34 8.86 -10.06
C GLN A 27 17.93 10.29 -10.44
N ASP A 28 17.94 10.61 -11.73
CA ASP A 28 17.52 11.92 -12.24
C ASP A 28 16.04 12.22 -11.93
N ARG A 29 15.18 11.22 -12.10
CA ARG A 29 13.75 11.34 -11.77
C ARG A 29 13.53 11.55 -10.28
N LEU A 30 14.31 10.86 -9.45
CA LEU A 30 14.24 10.96 -8.00
C LEU A 30 14.73 12.33 -7.52
N ALA A 31 15.82 12.84 -8.09
CA ALA A 31 16.30 14.20 -7.81
C ALA A 31 15.27 15.27 -8.21
N ALA A 32 14.63 15.11 -9.37
CA ALA A 32 13.53 15.98 -9.80
C ALA A 32 12.32 15.88 -8.85
N LYS A 33 12.00 14.68 -8.37
CA LYS A 33 10.92 14.46 -7.41
C LYS A 33 11.21 15.14 -6.08
N ARG A 34 12.40 14.98 -5.51
CA ARG A 34 12.82 15.63 -4.26
C ARG A 34 12.67 17.15 -4.35
N ARG A 35 13.13 17.77 -5.45
CA ARG A 35 12.94 19.22 -5.69
C ARG A 35 11.46 19.62 -5.73
N ALA A 36 10.61 18.81 -6.35
CA ALA A 36 9.18 19.10 -6.43
C ALA A 36 8.43 18.91 -5.11
N LEU A 37 8.89 18.02 -4.24
CA LEU A 37 8.29 17.79 -2.91
C LEU A 37 8.66 18.88 -1.89
N GLY A 38 9.83 19.50 -2.05
CA GLY A 38 10.32 20.54 -1.13
C GLY A 38 10.47 20.00 0.30
N GLU A 39 10.35 20.90 1.29
CA GLU A 39 10.55 20.58 2.71
C GLU A 39 9.54 19.55 3.26
N GLY A 40 8.34 19.47 2.68
CA GLY A 40 7.32 18.52 3.09
C GLY A 40 7.65 17.06 2.74
N GLY A 41 8.60 16.83 1.82
CA GLY A 41 9.00 15.51 1.38
C GLY A 41 7.83 14.61 0.95
N VAL A 42 7.95 13.30 1.19
CA VAL A 42 6.88 12.33 0.90
C VAL A 42 5.62 12.63 1.71
N ARG A 43 5.75 13.10 2.96
CA ARG A 43 4.61 13.45 3.83
C ARG A 43 3.72 14.54 3.23
N GLY A 44 4.30 15.50 2.51
CA GLY A 44 3.58 16.59 1.85
C GLY A 44 2.74 16.16 0.64
N HIS A 45 2.92 14.95 0.12
CA HIS A 45 2.14 14.44 -1.00
C HIS A 45 0.66 14.30 -0.63
N ARG A 46 -0.19 15.03 -1.36
CA ARG A 46 -1.63 15.13 -1.12
C ARG A 46 -2.47 14.73 -2.32
N ILE A 47 -3.66 14.24 -2.01
CA ILE A 47 -4.68 13.85 -2.98
C ILE A 47 -5.96 14.63 -2.67
N ASP A 48 -6.53 15.25 -3.69
CA ASP A 48 -7.86 15.87 -3.58
C ASP A 48 -8.93 14.79 -3.42
N ILE A 49 -9.86 15.01 -2.50
CA ILE A 49 -10.92 14.06 -2.16
C ILE A 49 -12.28 14.57 -2.64
N GLY A 50 -13.22 13.66 -2.90
CA GLY A 50 -14.63 14.02 -3.11
C GLY A 50 -15.24 14.72 -1.89
N THR A 51 -16.37 15.40 -2.07
CA THR A 51 -17.07 16.13 -0.99
C THR A 51 -18.14 15.30 -0.26
N ASN A 52 -18.38 14.06 -0.70
CA ASN A 52 -19.49 13.22 -0.27
C ASN A 52 -19.12 12.12 0.74
N TRP A 53 -18.02 12.32 1.49
CA TRP A 53 -17.58 11.36 2.51
C TRP A 53 -18.33 11.48 3.84
N GLY A 54 -18.86 12.66 4.18
CA GLY A 54 -19.66 12.87 5.39
C GLY A 54 -18.95 12.36 6.66
N ASP A 55 -19.66 11.57 7.47
CA ASP A 55 -19.14 11.02 8.72
C ASP A 55 -18.03 9.96 8.56
N ALA A 56 -17.76 9.49 7.33
CA ALA A 56 -16.61 8.63 7.07
C ALA A 56 -15.28 9.38 7.19
N LEU A 57 -15.27 10.72 7.08
CA LEU A 57 -14.07 11.50 7.35
C LEU A 57 -13.81 11.53 8.87
N PRO A 58 -12.60 11.16 9.32
CA PRO A 58 -12.20 11.35 10.71
C PRO A 58 -12.40 12.80 11.14
N PRO A 59 -12.75 13.08 12.42
CA PRO A 59 -13.00 14.43 12.91
C PRO A 59 -11.90 15.44 12.54
N ALA A 60 -10.63 15.03 12.59
CA ALA A 60 -9.47 15.86 12.23
C ALA A 60 -9.44 16.30 10.75
N LEU A 61 -10.21 15.65 9.87
CA LEU A 61 -10.20 15.85 8.41
C LEU A 61 -11.56 16.31 7.85
N ARG A 62 -12.56 16.60 8.69
CA ARG A 62 -13.94 16.87 8.21
C ARG A 62 -14.07 18.06 7.28
N ASP A 63 -13.24 19.09 7.47
CA ASP A 63 -13.31 20.35 6.70
C ASP A 63 -12.28 20.43 5.57
N THR A 64 -11.62 19.32 5.24
CA THR A 64 -10.61 19.30 4.17
C THR A 64 -11.17 18.88 2.82
N THR A 65 -10.61 19.45 1.75
CA THR A 65 -10.83 19.00 0.37
C THR A 65 -9.68 18.15 -0.17
N SER A 66 -8.62 17.96 0.62
CA SER A 66 -7.45 17.15 0.26
C SER A 66 -6.83 16.49 1.48
N VAL A 67 -6.34 15.26 1.33
CA VAL A 67 -5.63 14.54 2.40
C VAL A 67 -4.19 14.34 1.98
N SER A 68 -3.23 14.65 2.85
CA SER A 68 -1.81 14.38 2.68
C SER A 68 -1.40 13.06 3.32
N ARG A 69 -0.25 12.51 2.93
CA ARG A 69 0.35 11.36 3.64
C ARG A 69 0.63 11.72 5.10
N GLY A 70 1.08 12.95 5.36
CA GLY A 70 1.32 13.47 6.70
C GLY A 70 0.09 13.35 7.60
N ASP A 71 -1.07 13.78 7.10
CA ASP A 71 -2.34 13.71 7.85
C ASP A 71 -2.68 12.28 8.28
N VAL A 72 -2.46 11.30 7.39
CA VAL A 72 -2.76 9.89 7.70
C VAL A 72 -1.73 9.30 8.68
N PHE A 73 -0.46 9.68 8.57
CA PHE A 73 0.56 9.29 9.55
C PHE A 73 0.28 9.91 10.93
N ASP A 74 -0.21 11.16 10.98
CA ASP A 74 -0.54 11.82 12.24
C ASP A 74 -1.74 11.13 12.91
N LEU A 75 -2.72 10.68 12.12
CA LEU A 75 -3.78 9.79 12.62
C LEU A 75 -3.20 8.45 13.11
N ALA A 76 -2.26 7.85 12.39
CA ALA A 76 -1.66 6.58 12.79
C ALA A 76 -0.91 6.68 14.12
N ALA A 77 -0.30 7.83 14.41
CA ALA A 77 0.35 8.09 15.69
C ALA A 77 -0.63 8.11 16.89
N THR A 78 -1.94 8.26 16.65
CA THR A 78 -2.98 8.19 17.71
C THR A 78 -3.37 6.77 18.10
N GLY A 79 -3.08 5.77 17.26
CA GLY A 79 -3.52 4.38 17.45
C GLY A 79 -4.98 4.11 17.08
N ASP A 80 -5.74 5.09 16.59
CA ASP A 80 -7.11 4.90 16.10
C ASP A 80 -7.11 4.25 14.71
N TRP A 81 -7.07 2.91 14.67
CA TRP A 81 -7.03 2.17 13.40
C TRP A 81 -8.25 2.38 12.51
N PRO A 82 -9.50 2.44 13.02
CA PRO A 82 -10.64 2.87 12.22
C PRO A 82 -10.44 4.24 11.53
N ALA A 83 -9.90 5.24 12.23
CA ALA A 83 -9.63 6.54 11.64
C ALA A 83 -8.53 6.48 10.56
N VAL A 84 -7.45 5.73 10.78
CA VAL A 84 -6.38 5.50 9.78
C VAL A 84 -6.91 4.76 8.56
N PHE A 85 -7.74 3.73 8.77
CA PHE A 85 -8.40 3.00 7.69
C PHE A 85 -9.27 3.93 6.86
N ALA A 86 -10.10 4.74 7.50
CA ALA A 86 -10.93 5.73 6.80
C ALA A 86 -10.08 6.71 5.98
N ALA A 87 -9.10 7.36 6.61
CA ALA A 87 -8.26 8.35 5.95
C ALA A 87 -7.43 7.75 4.81
N SER A 88 -6.83 6.57 5.00
CA SER A 88 -6.04 5.89 3.96
C SER A 88 -6.91 5.40 2.79
N PHE A 89 -8.13 4.94 3.06
CA PHE A 89 -9.09 4.54 2.03
C PHE A 89 -9.56 5.74 1.20
N ILE A 90 -9.91 6.84 1.87
CA ILE A 90 -10.34 8.09 1.25
C ILE A 90 -9.21 8.68 0.40
N TRP A 91 -8.00 8.78 0.96
CA TRP A 91 -6.80 9.23 0.26
C TRP A 91 -6.51 8.36 -0.98
N GLY A 92 -6.60 7.03 -0.84
CA GLY A 92 -6.37 6.09 -1.94
C GLY A 92 -7.47 6.11 -3.02
N THR A 93 -8.65 6.61 -2.69
CA THR A 93 -9.78 6.71 -3.61
C THR A 93 -9.83 8.06 -4.33
N GLY A 94 -9.42 9.14 -3.66
CA GLY A 94 -9.45 10.50 -4.19
C GLY A 94 -10.86 10.95 -4.61
N ARG A 95 -11.02 11.34 -5.88
CA ARG A 95 -12.29 11.87 -6.44
C ARG A 95 -13.21 10.82 -7.06
N ILE A 96 -12.91 9.53 -6.91
CA ILE A 96 -13.75 8.47 -7.52
C ILE A 96 -15.10 8.41 -6.78
N GLY A 97 -16.19 8.74 -7.50
CA GLY A 97 -17.52 8.93 -6.90
C GLY A 97 -18.15 7.72 -6.21
N TYR A 98 -17.79 6.49 -6.61
CA TYR A 98 -18.25 5.25 -5.95
C TYR A 98 -17.54 4.98 -4.60
N GLY A 99 -16.49 5.74 -4.27
CA GLY A 99 -15.70 5.59 -3.04
C GLY A 99 -16.51 5.47 -1.75
N PRO A 100 -17.39 6.42 -1.44
CA PRO A 100 -18.18 6.41 -0.21
C PRO A 100 -19.15 5.23 -0.12
N HIS A 101 -19.70 4.77 -1.24
CA HIS A 101 -20.54 3.57 -1.26
C HIS A 101 -19.72 2.33 -0.90
N ARG A 102 -18.58 2.13 -1.58
CA ARG A 102 -17.68 1.01 -1.32
C ARG A 102 -17.18 1.00 0.13
N TYR A 103 -16.84 2.17 0.66
CA TYR A 103 -16.39 2.29 2.05
C TYR A 103 -17.47 1.77 3.01
N ARG A 104 -18.72 2.21 2.84
CA ARG A 104 -19.85 1.72 3.66
C ARG A 104 -20.03 0.21 3.54
N GLU A 105 -20.02 -0.34 2.32
CA GLU A 105 -20.11 -1.79 2.11
C GLU A 105 -19.00 -2.57 2.85
N ILE A 106 -17.77 -2.06 2.83
CA ILE A 106 -16.64 -2.67 3.53
C ILE A 106 -16.87 -2.63 5.05
N VAL A 107 -17.24 -1.46 5.60
CA VAL A 107 -17.45 -1.27 7.05
C VAL A 107 -18.62 -2.13 7.54
N GLU A 108 -19.78 -2.04 6.90
CA GLU A 108 -20.98 -2.82 7.23
C GLU A 108 -20.73 -4.33 7.10
N GLY A 109 -19.96 -4.72 6.07
CA GLY A 109 -19.55 -6.10 5.82
C GLY A 109 -18.63 -6.70 6.89
N THR A 110 -18.07 -5.91 7.82
CA THR A 110 -17.30 -6.43 8.96
C THR A 110 -18.18 -6.90 10.13
N HIS A 111 -19.49 -6.66 10.07
CA HIS A 111 -20.43 -6.98 11.14
C HIS A 111 -20.02 -6.38 12.51
N GLY A 112 -19.47 -5.16 12.50
CA GLY A 112 -19.02 -4.44 13.70
C GLY A 112 -17.60 -4.79 14.17
N ARG A 113 -16.89 -5.70 13.49
CA ARG A 113 -15.54 -6.15 13.88
C ARG A 113 -14.40 -5.38 13.21
N LEU A 114 -14.68 -4.30 12.49
CA LEU A 114 -13.64 -3.55 11.75
C LEU A 114 -12.43 -3.20 12.63
N GLY A 115 -12.64 -2.65 13.83
CA GLY A 115 -11.55 -2.28 14.73
C GLY A 115 -10.68 -3.47 15.15
N GLU A 116 -11.29 -4.60 15.49
CA GLU A 116 -10.60 -5.85 15.85
C GLU A 116 -9.76 -6.37 14.68
N MET A 117 -10.34 -6.43 13.48
CA MET A 117 -9.67 -6.92 12.28
C MET A 117 -8.49 -6.02 11.86
N LEU A 118 -8.64 -4.69 11.97
CA LEU A 118 -7.54 -3.76 11.71
C LEU A 118 -6.42 -3.87 12.76
N THR A 119 -6.79 -4.05 14.04
CA THR A 119 -5.85 -4.25 15.14
C THR A 119 -5.03 -5.52 14.93
N ALA A 120 -5.68 -6.66 14.68
CA ALA A 120 -5.01 -7.94 14.47
C ALA A 120 -4.04 -7.90 13.28
N ALA A 121 -4.42 -7.22 12.19
CA ALA A 121 -3.53 -7.04 11.05
C ALA A 121 -2.33 -6.13 11.36
N ALA A 122 -2.54 -5.02 12.07
CA ALA A 122 -1.47 -4.12 12.49
C ALA A 122 -0.50 -4.79 13.47
N GLU A 123 -0.99 -5.53 14.47
CA GLU A 123 -0.18 -6.28 15.42
C GLU A 123 0.64 -7.37 14.71
N ALA A 124 0.04 -8.12 13.79
CA ALA A 124 0.78 -9.07 12.97
C ALA A 124 1.89 -8.38 12.16
N ALA A 125 1.59 -7.19 11.61
CA ALA A 125 2.53 -6.40 10.82
C ALA A 125 3.73 -5.89 11.63
N GLN A 126 3.59 -5.65 12.93
CA GLN A 126 4.70 -5.26 13.81
C GLN A 126 5.79 -6.33 13.91
N HIS A 127 5.41 -7.60 13.79
CA HIS A 127 6.37 -8.70 13.75
C HIS A 127 6.95 -8.90 12.36
N ASP A 128 6.11 -8.78 11.33
CA ASP A 128 6.46 -8.96 9.93
C ASP A 128 5.37 -8.33 9.04
N VAL A 129 5.75 -7.40 8.17
CA VAL A 129 4.84 -6.74 7.20
C VAL A 129 4.03 -7.76 6.40
N ILE A 130 4.61 -8.91 6.06
CA ILE A 130 3.94 -9.96 5.27
C ILE A 130 2.88 -10.68 6.10
N ALA A 131 3.07 -10.82 7.41
CA ALA A 131 2.06 -11.38 8.30
C ALA A 131 0.83 -10.48 8.40
N GLY A 132 1.02 -9.16 8.52
CA GLY A 132 -0.08 -8.18 8.46
C GLY A 132 -0.81 -8.17 7.11
N TYR A 133 -0.06 -8.31 6.00
CA TYR A 133 -0.67 -8.46 4.69
C TYR A 133 -1.47 -9.77 4.56
N ALA A 134 -0.94 -10.88 5.08
CA ALA A 134 -1.61 -12.17 5.08
C ALA A 134 -2.92 -12.16 5.88
N GLN A 135 -3.00 -11.37 6.96
CA GLN A 135 -4.22 -11.13 7.72
C GLN A 135 -5.38 -10.64 6.84
N PHE A 136 -5.17 -9.57 6.06
CA PHE A 136 -6.19 -9.07 5.12
C PHE A 136 -6.39 -9.98 3.90
N TYR A 137 -5.32 -10.64 3.45
CA TYR A 137 -5.41 -11.55 2.31
C TYR A 137 -6.25 -12.80 2.62
N GLY A 138 -6.23 -13.25 3.88
CA GLY A 138 -6.86 -14.47 4.39
C GLY A 138 -6.00 -15.72 4.18
N GLY A 139 -4.69 -15.65 4.43
CA GLY A 139 -3.77 -16.77 4.24
C GLY A 139 -2.56 -16.44 3.36
N HIS A 140 -1.82 -17.48 2.94
CA HIS A 140 -0.63 -17.34 2.09
C HIS A 140 -0.81 -17.87 0.66
N ASP A 141 -1.68 -18.86 0.47
CA ASP A 141 -1.95 -19.47 -0.83
C ASP A 141 -3.24 -18.86 -1.43
N PRO A 142 -3.18 -18.27 -2.64
CA PRO A 142 -4.37 -17.87 -3.39
C PRO A 142 -5.49 -18.91 -3.49
N LYS A 143 -5.15 -20.20 -3.51
CA LYS A 143 -6.11 -21.31 -3.66
C LYS A 143 -6.79 -21.71 -2.34
N GLN A 144 -6.22 -21.29 -1.21
CA GLN A 144 -6.68 -21.68 0.14
C GLN A 144 -7.03 -20.47 0.99
N ARG A 145 -7.42 -19.36 0.34
CA ARG A 145 -7.79 -18.15 1.06
C ARG A 145 -9.03 -18.41 1.90
N ALA A 146 -8.98 -17.99 3.15
CA ALA A 146 -10.14 -17.95 4.01
C ALA A 146 -11.27 -17.12 3.36
N SER A 147 -12.51 -17.43 3.72
CA SER A 147 -13.64 -16.55 3.40
C SER A 147 -13.51 -15.23 4.16
N ALA A 148 -14.18 -14.17 3.68
CA ALA A 148 -14.30 -12.95 4.48
C ALA A 148 -14.95 -13.28 5.83
N ASN A 149 -14.56 -12.56 6.89
CA ASN A 149 -15.06 -12.74 8.25
C ASN A 149 -14.74 -14.08 8.94
N ALA A 150 -13.94 -14.95 8.32
CA ALA A 150 -13.54 -16.21 8.94
C ALA A 150 -12.60 -15.98 10.14
N ASP A 151 -12.77 -16.78 11.19
CA ASP A 151 -11.96 -16.69 12.41
C ASP A 151 -10.46 -16.91 12.12
N GLY A 152 -9.62 -16.21 12.88
CA GLY A 152 -8.16 -16.23 12.73
C GLY A 152 -7.60 -15.37 11.58
N TRP A 153 -8.47 -14.78 10.76
CA TRP A 153 -8.07 -13.90 9.65
C TRP A 153 -8.84 -12.57 9.66
N SER A 154 -8.15 -11.50 9.27
CA SER A 154 -8.73 -10.15 9.15
C SER A 154 -9.27 -9.87 7.75
N ARG A 155 -9.74 -10.89 7.05
CA ARG A 155 -10.20 -10.76 5.66
C ARG A 155 -11.56 -10.08 5.59
N ILE A 156 -11.60 -8.90 4.96
CA ILE A 156 -12.83 -8.12 4.76
C ILE A 156 -13.27 -8.21 3.30
N ASP A 157 -14.58 -8.37 3.07
CA ASP A 157 -15.12 -8.39 1.71
C ASP A 157 -14.99 -7.02 1.02
N ASN A 158 -14.79 -7.02 -0.30
CA ASN A 158 -14.57 -5.81 -1.12
C ASN A 158 -13.40 -4.90 -0.73
N PHE A 159 -12.68 -5.20 0.36
CA PHE A 159 -11.39 -4.61 0.68
C PHE A 159 -10.33 -5.36 -0.13
N GLY A 160 -9.59 -4.65 -0.98
CA GLY A 160 -8.66 -5.24 -1.93
C GLY A 160 -7.19 -4.99 -1.57
N PRO A 161 -6.25 -5.81 -2.11
CA PRO A 161 -4.82 -5.68 -1.89
C PRO A 161 -4.24 -4.27 -1.97
N ALA A 162 -4.66 -3.46 -2.94
CA ALA A 162 -4.15 -2.11 -3.11
C ALA A 162 -4.53 -1.15 -1.95
N PHE A 163 -5.59 -1.46 -1.22
CA PHE A 163 -5.98 -0.70 -0.03
C PHE A 163 -5.43 -1.33 1.25
N PHE A 164 -5.20 -2.65 1.28
CA PHE A 164 -4.47 -3.31 2.38
C PHE A 164 -3.08 -2.67 2.54
N THR A 165 -2.35 -2.54 1.42
CA THR A 165 -1.00 -1.96 1.42
C THR A 165 -0.99 -0.49 1.80
N LYS A 166 -2.06 0.27 1.50
CA LYS A 166 -2.21 1.66 1.95
C LYS A 166 -2.37 1.73 3.47
N PHE A 167 -3.25 0.92 4.05
CA PHE A 167 -3.37 0.85 5.50
C PHE A 167 -2.04 0.46 6.15
N LEU A 168 -1.39 -0.61 5.66
CA LEU A 168 -0.11 -1.09 6.19
C LEU A 168 1.02 -0.05 6.04
N TYR A 169 1.07 0.68 4.92
CA TYR A 169 2.05 1.76 4.72
C TYR A 169 2.01 2.81 5.84
N PHE A 170 0.82 3.17 6.31
CA PHE A 170 0.68 4.18 7.37
C PHE A 170 0.86 3.61 8.78
N THR A 171 0.67 2.30 8.98
CA THR A 171 0.71 1.68 10.31
C THR A 171 1.96 0.85 10.59
N THR A 172 2.75 0.50 9.56
CA THR A 172 3.85 -0.46 9.68
C THR A 172 5.12 0.04 8.99
N PRO A 173 6.23 0.23 9.73
CA PRO A 173 7.53 0.52 9.13
C PRO A 173 7.94 -0.53 8.09
N GLY A 174 8.45 -0.07 6.94
CA GLY A 174 8.94 -0.94 5.87
C GLY A 174 7.87 -1.47 4.90
N ALA A 175 6.58 -1.29 5.21
CA ALA A 175 5.51 -1.49 4.23
C ALA A 175 5.55 -0.38 3.16
N LEU A 176 5.16 -0.72 1.93
CA LEU A 176 5.05 0.21 0.81
C LEU A 176 3.76 -0.05 0.05
N ILE A 177 3.23 0.98 -0.59
CA ILE A 177 1.97 0.89 -1.33
C ILE A 177 2.20 0.10 -2.61
N LEU A 178 1.41 -0.95 -2.83
CA LEU A 178 1.31 -1.62 -4.13
C LEU A 178 -0.09 -1.41 -4.68
N ASP A 179 -0.22 -0.63 -5.74
CA ASP A 179 -1.47 -0.44 -6.49
C ASP A 179 -1.28 -0.72 -7.99
N ASN A 180 -2.32 -0.56 -8.80
CA ASN A 180 -2.23 -0.87 -10.22
C ASN A 180 -1.29 0.07 -11.01
N VAL A 181 -0.99 1.27 -10.51
CA VAL A 181 -0.01 2.16 -11.13
C VAL A 181 1.38 1.60 -10.89
N LEU A 182 1.70 1.32 -9.63
CA LEU A 182 3.01 0.78 -9.24
C LEU A 182 3.24 -0.62 -9.80
N ALA A 183 2.24 -1.51 -9.74
CA ALA A 183 2.34 -2.85 -10.28
C ALA A 183 2.67 -2.86 -11.78
N ARG A 184 2.05 -1.95 -12.57
CA ARG A 184 2.39 -1.77 -13.99
C ARG A 184 3.79 -1.20 -14.16
N ARG A 185 4.13 -0.16 -13.40
CA ARG A 185 5.44 0.51 -13.51
C ARG A 185 6.59 -0.44 -13.21
N VAL A 186 6.48 -1.22 -12.13
CA VAL A 186 7.50 -2.18 -11.73
C VAL A 186 7.59 -3.33 -12.74
N ARG A 187 6.47 -3.83 -13.26
CA ARG A 187 6.51 -4.79 -14.37
C ARG A 187 7.25 -4.21 -15.57
N ASP A 188 6.91 -2.99 -15.98
CA ASP A 188 7.47 -2.38 -17.20
C ASP A 188 8.96 -2.06 -17.06
N LEU A 189 9.39 -1.65 -15.86
CA LEU A 189 10.77 -1.26 -15.58
C LEU A 189 11.69 -2.46 -15.30
N ALA A 190 11.21 -3.44 -14.53
CA ALA A 190 12.03 -4.52 -13.99
C ALA A 190 11.63 -5.92 -14.46
N GLY A 191 10.53 -6.05 -15.20
CA GLY A 191 10.06 -7.35 -15.71
C GLY A 191 9.53 -8.29 -14.65
N ILE A 192 9.19 -7.80 -13.44
CA ILE A 192 8.71 -8.66 -12.35
C ILE A 192 7.36 -9.30 -12.75
N PRO A 193 7.27 -10.63 -12.78
CA PRO A 193 6.08 -11.32 -13.23
C PRO A 193 4.97 -11.29 -12.18
N HIS A 194 3.74 -11.53 -12.63
CA HIS A 194 2.56 -11.72 -11.79
C HIS A 194 2.18 -10.51 -10.90
N LEU A 195 2.68 -9.31 -11.21
CA LEU A 195 2.15 -8.06 -10.64
C LEU A 195 0.91 -7.58 -11.40
N VAL A 196 0.86 -7.79 -12.71
CA VAL A 196 -0.33 -7.54 -13.54
C VAL A 196 -0.49 -8.64 -14.58
N VAL A 197 -1.72 -8.85 -15.06
CA VAL A 197 -1.97 -9.70 -16.23
C VAL A 197 -1.75 -8.93 -17.53
N GLY A 198 -1.75 -9.60 -18.69
CA GLY A 198 -1.39 -9.03 -19.99
C GLY A 198 -2.06 -7.70 -20.37
N ARG A 199 -3.32 -7.45 -19.94
CA ARG A 199 -4.02 -6.17 -20.17
C ARG A 199 -3.70 -5.07 -19.14
N GLY A 200 -2.72 -5.27 -18.26
CA GLY A 200 -2.35 -4.32 -17.20
C GLY A 200 -3.35 -4.25 -16.03
N ARG A 201 -4.17 -5.29 -15.84
CA ARG A 201 -5.06 -5.43 -14.67
C ARG A 201 -4.29 -6.12 -13.54
N SER A 202 -4.37 -5.57 -12.33
CA SER A 202 -3.82 -6.18 -11.12
C SER A 202 -4.42 -7.56 -10.86
N VAL A 203 -3.59 -8.49 -10.39
CA VAL A 203 -4.05 -9.76 -9.80
C VAL A 203 -4.33 -9.58 -8.31
N ALA A 204 -4.97 -10.56 -7.67
CA ALA A 204 -4.90 -10.66 -6.22
C ALA A 204 -3.45 -11.04 -5.84
N TRP A 205 -2.63 -10.06 -5.46
CA TRP A 205 -1.24 -10.32 -5.08
C TRP A 205 -1.23 -11.19 -3.82
N SER A 206 -0.63 -12.38 -3.92
CA SER A 206 -0.38 -13.20 -2.72
C SER A 206 0.62 -12.49 -1.80
N PRO A 207 0.70 -12.89 -0.52
CA PRO A 207 1.75 -12.39 0.37
C PRO A 207 3.16 -12.56 -0.22
N TYR A 208 3.41 -13.66 -0.95
CA TYR A 208 4.67 -13.85 -1.66
C TYR A 208 4.93 -12.77 -2.71
N ARG A 209 3.93 -12.41 -3.53
CA ARG A 209 4.09 -11.40 -4.59
C ARG A 209 4.28 -10.01 -4.01
N TYR A 210 3.62 -9.71 -2.89
CA TYR A 210 3.87 -8.48 -2.16
C TYR A 210 5.28 -8.47 -1.54
N ALA A 211 5.77 -9.60 -1.00
CA ALA A 211 7.14 -9.72 -0.50
C ALA A 211 8.19 -9.47 -1.60
N VAL A 212 8.05 -10.09 -2.78
CA VAL A 212 8.94 -9.83 -3.93
C VAL A 212 8.95 -8.35 -4.30
N TYR A 213 7.76 -7.72 -4.34
CA TYR A 213 7.65 -6.28 -4.60
C TYR A 213 8.39 -5.44 -3.54
N LEU A 214 8.20 -5.72 -2.25
CA LEU A 214 8.90 -4.99 -1.18
C LEU A 214 10.41 -5.17 -1.28
N LYS A 215 10.90 -6.41 -1.41
CA LYS A 215 12.34 -6.68 -1.56
C LYS A 215 12.93 -5.93 -2.75
N TRP A 216 12.21 -5.91 -3.88
CA TRP A 216 12.64 -5.16 -5.06
C TRP A 216 12.67 -3.65 -4.82
N MET A 217 11.63 -3.07 -4.19
CA MET A 217 11.63 -1.64 -3.86
C MET A 217 12.79 -1.27 -2.92
N HIS A 218 13.03 -2.06 -1.87
CA HIS A 218 14.09 -1.81 -0.90
C HIS A 218 15.49 -1.95 -1.51
N GLN A 219 15.77 -3.00 -2.29
CA GLN A 219 17.08 -3.15 -2.94
C GLN A 219 17.34 -2.03 -3.97
N THR A 220 16.31 -1.60 -4.72
CA THR A 220 16.46 -0.56 -5.74
C THR A 220 16.63 0.79 -5.09
N ALA A 221 15.89 1.10 -4.02
CA ALA A 221 16.09 2.32 -3.25
C ALA A 221 17.50 2.39 -2.63
N HIS A 222 17.99 1.27 -2.09
CA HIS A 222 19.37 1.17 -1.59
C HIS A 222 20.40 1.45 -2.70
N ALA A 223 20.23 0.88 -3.89
CA ALA A 223 21.13 1.13 -5.02
C ALA A 223 21.13 2.59 -5.50
N LEU A 224 20.06 3.34 -5.22
CA LEU A 224 19.90 4.76 -5.58
C LEU A 224 20.27 5.73 -4.45
N ASP A 225 20.66 5.22 -3.27
CA ASP A 225 20.82 6.01 -2.05
C ASP A 225 19.57 6.86 -1.74
N ALA A 226 18.41 6.20 -1.71
CA ALA A 226 17.12 6.83 -1.49
C ALA A 226 16.27 6.08 -0.47
N ALA A 227 15.31 6.78 0.13
CA ALA A 227 14.31 6.13 0.95
C ALA A 227 13.34 5.32 0.06
N PRO A 228 12.89 4.12 0.49
CA PRO A 228 11.99 3.29 -0.33
C PRO A 228 10.65 3.95 -0.68
N ASP A 229 10.11 4.80 0.19
CA ASP A 229 8.87 5.55 -0.05
C ASP A 229 9.06 6.77 -0.96
N GLU A 230 10.27 7.37 -0.99
CA GLU A 230 10.65 8.34 -2.03
C GLU A 230 10.67 7.68 -3.41
N LEU A 231 11.25 6.48 -3.51
CA LEU A 231 11.23 5.70 -4.76
C LEU A 231 9.80 5.34 -5.16
N GLU A 232 8.99 4.85 -4.22
CA GLU A 232 7.57 4.54 -4.45
C GLU A 232 6.83 5.73 -5.06
N LEU A 233 6.92 6.90 -4.42
CA LEU A 233 6.25 8.10 -4.89
C LEU A 233 6.79 8.61 -6.23
N THR A 234 8.11 8.46 -6.45
CA THR A 234 8.73 8.77 -7.74
C THR A 234 8.09 7.91 -8.84
N LEU A 235 8.06 6.59 -8.68
CA LEU A 235 7.48 5.65 -9.64
C LEU A 235 5.97 5.86 -9.87
N PHE A 236 5.23 6.18 -8.81
CA PHE A 236 3.79 6.46 -8.87
C PHE A 236 3.47 7.67 -9.76
N THR A 237 4.31 8.70 -9.70
CA THR A 237 4.07 9.98 -10.39
C THR A 237 4.79 10.13 -11.72
N LEU A 238 5.56 9.13 -12.15
CA LEU A 238 6.14 9.12 -13.50
C LEU A 238 5.02 9.28 -14.53
N ARG A 239 5.16 10.23 -15.44
CA ARG A 239 4.33 10.27 -16.64
C ARG A 239 4.98 9.37 -17.68
N ASN A 240 4.17 8.61 -18.42
CA ASN A 240 4.64 7.92 -19.63
C ASN A 240 4.96 8.96 -20.71
#